data_AF-A0A7V2TA59-F1
#
_entry.id   AF-A0A7V2TA59-F1
#
_cell.length_a   1.000
_cell.length_b   1.000
_cell.length_c   1.000
_cell.angle_alpha   90.00
_cell.angle_beta   90.00
_cell.angle_gamma   90.00
#
_symmetry.space_group_name_H-M   'P 1'
#
loop_
_entity.id
_entity.type
_entity.pdbx_description
1 polymer ?
#
loop_
_entity_poly.entity_id
_entity_poly.type
_entity_poly.pdbx_seq_one_letter_code
_entity_poly.pdbx_strand_id
1 'polypeptide(L)'
;MSERPLVLGIVGDSAAGKSTLAAGIASVLGRHRVAVVCGDDYLRYDRRERALRRLTALDPECNHLAILEQHLELLRAGRPILKPVYDHRAGTLVRPEYLEPRPYVVVEGLLAFHSRAMRECCDIKIYLEPEEELRRRWKLARDTARRGYGREQVLRQLERQRRDAATHVRPQRVFADIVISFYPPDDDPEEAGTRLHVRHLLRPTLPHPDLSPILDGNPKSGIRLELARDIDGKPVDVLEISGDIPEARARRVEDLLWSLIPEASYLRGNVGTFEGGGRTVSHPLALTQLLIAYHMIKAAQGVVAN
;
A
#
# COMPACT_ATOMS: atom_id res chain seq x y z
N MET A 1 -25.76 0.58 4.71
CA MET A 1 -24.43 0.08 4.30
C MET A 1 -24.33 0.26 2.80
N SER A 2 -23.20 0.74 2.26
CA SER A 2 -22.98 0.79 0.81
C SER A 2 -23.36 -0.54 0.15
N GLU A 3 -24.26 -0.51 -0.85
CA GLU A 3 -24.69 -1.70 -1.60
C GLU A 3 -23.57 -2.32 -2.43
N ARG A 4 -22.44 -1.62 -2.59
CA ARG A 4 -21.28 -2.08 -3.35
C ARG A 4 -20.00 -2.19 -2.51
N PRO A 5 -19.09 -3.12 -2.86
CA PRO A 5 -17.75 -3.18 -2.28
C PRO A 5 -16.99 -1.85 -2.35
N LEU A 6 -16.23 -1.57 -1.29
CA LEU A 6 -15.30 -0.45 -1.25
C LEU A 6 -13.92 -0.88 -1.75
N VAL A 7 -13.38 -0.14 -2.71
CA VAL A 7 -12.11 -0.48 -3.39
C VAL A 7 -10.99 0.44 -2.94
N LEU A 8 -9.95 -0.14 -2.33
CA LEU A 8 -8.67 0.51 -2.05
C LEU A 8 -7.67 0.15 -3.15
N GLY A 9 -7.08 1.16 -3.81
CA GLY A 9 -5.94 0.97 -4.69
C GLY A 9 -4.63 1.37 -4.02
N ILE A 10 -3.59 0.54 -4.15
CA ILE A 10 -2.23 0.80 -3.65
C ILE A 10 -1.24 0.67 -4.81
N VAL A 11 -0.67 1.79 -5.24
CA VAL A 11 0.39 1.84 -6.26
C VAL A 11 1.72 2.15 -5.61
N GLY A 12 2.80 1.66 -6.20
CA GLY A 12 4.16 1.90 -5.74
C GLY A 12 5.11 0.98 -6.48
N ASP A 13 6.40 1.31 -6.49
CA ASP A 13 7.40 0.52 -7.22
C ASP A 13 7.58 -0.89 -6.61
N SER A 14 8.28 -1.78 -7.32
CA SER A 14 8.67 -3.09 -6.81
C SER A 14 9.41 -2.92 -5.49
N ALA A 15 9.02 -3.75 -4.52
CA ALA A 15 9.54 -3.76 -3.15
C ALA A 15 9.26 -2.48 -2.34
N ALA A 16 8.27 -1.68 -2.73
CA ALA A 16 7.85 -0.53 -1.92
C ALA A 16 7.16 -0.89 -0.60
N GLY A 17 6.77 -2.16 -0.38
CA GLY A 17 6.03 -2.60 0.81
C GLY A 17 4.53 -2.80 0.62
N LYS A 18 4.01 -2.70 -0.62
CA LYS A 18 2.58 -2.78 -0.95
C LYS A 18 1.88 -4.01 -0.39
N SER A 19 2.41 -5.21 -0.65
CA SER A 19 1.78 -6.45 -0.19
C SER A 19 1.81 -6.57 1.35
N THR A 20 2.83 -6.03 2.03
CA THR A 20 2.87 -5.94 3.50
C THR A 20 1.79 -5.00 4.03
N LEU A 21 1.62 -3.84 3.39
CA LEU A 21 0.60 -2.86 3.74
C LEU A 21 -0.82 -3.44 3.53
N ALA A 22 -1.07 -4.05 2.36
CA ALA A 22 -2.33 -4.70 2.02
C ALA A 22 -2.69 -5.84 3.00
N ALA A 23 -1.72 -6.70 3.35
CA ALA A 23 -1.93 -7.79 4.30
C ALA A 23 -2.27 -7.28 5.72
N GLY A 24 -1.61 -6.21 6.17
CA GLY A 24 -1.91 -5.59 7.46
C GLY A 24 -3.30 -4.94 7.51
N ILE A 25 -3.67 -4.20 6.46
CA ILE A 25 -5.02 -3.63 6.32
C ILE A 25 -6.08 -4.75 6.32
N ALA A 26 -5.84 -5.83 5.57
CA ALA A 26 -6.73 -6.99 5.56
C ALA A 26 -6.84 -7.65 6.95
N SER A 27 -5.75 -7.66 7.73
CA SER A 27 -5.79 -8.11 9.12
C SER A 27 -6.71 -7.21 9.95
N VAL A 28 -6.49 -5.89 9.94
CA VAL A 28 -7.30 -4.91 10.70
C VAL A 28 -8.78 -5.05 10.36
N LEU A 29 -9.14 -5.11 9.08
CA LEU A 29 -10.54 -5.21 8.62
C LEU A 29 -11.17 -6.60 8.84
N GLY A 30 -10.35 -7.60 9.17
CA GLY A 30 -10.71 -9.02 9.21
C GLY A 30 -10.56 -9.66 7.83
N ARG A 31 -9.60 -10.59 7.68
CA ARG A 31 -9.18 -11.14 6.37
C ARG A 31 -10.33 -11.71 5.53
N HIS A 32 -11.33 -12.33 6.17
CA HIS A 32 -12.52 -12.89 5.50
C HIS A 32 -13.43 -11.83 4.86
N ARG A 33 -13.25 -10.55 5.18
CA ARG A 33 -14.01 -9.40 4.64
C ARG A 33 -13.27 -8.67 3.54
N VAL A 34 -12.07 -9.12 3.17
CA VAL A 34 -11.21 -8.44 2.21
C VAL A 34 -10.84 -9.38 1.06
N ALA A 35 -11.14 -8.96 -0.17
CA ALA A 35 -10.62 -9.56 -1.38
C ALA A 35 -9.35 -8.82 -1.80
N VAL A 36 -8.22 -9.51 -2.00
CA VAL A 36 -6.96 -8.90 -2.42
C VAL A 36 -6.66 -9.27 -3.88
N VAL A 37 -6.35 -8.28 -4.69
CA VAL A 37 -5.96 -8.42 -6.09
C VAL A 37 -4.53 -7.90 -6.26
N CYS A 38 -3.60 -8.78 -6.61
CA CYS A 38 -2.23 -8.39 -6.94
C CYS A 38 -2.13 -8.08 -8.44
N GLY A 39 -1.60 -6.91 -8.80
CA GLY A 39 -1.40 -6.52 -10.20
C GLY A 39 -0.39 -7.41 -10.93
N ASP A 40 0.56 -8.01 -10.20
CA ASP A 40 1.54 -8.93 -10.78
C ASP A 40 0.87 -10.23 -11.29
N ASP A 41 -0.33 -10.58 -10.82
CA ASP A 41 -1.13 -11.70 -11.34
C ASP A 41 -1.51 -11.51 -12.81
N TYR A 42 -1.51 -10.26 -13.30
CA TYR A 42 -1.91 -9.90 -14.65
C TYR A 42 -0.73 -9.74 -15.60
N LEU A 43 0.47 -10.20 -15.23
CA LEU A 43 1.60 -10.28 -16.15
C LEU A 43 1.25 -11.16 -17.36
N ARG A 44 1.52 -10.68 -18.58
CA ARG A 44 1.29 -11.45 -19.82
C ARG A 44 2.29 -12.58 -20.02
N TYR A 45 3.48 -12.41 -19.45
CA TYR A 45 4.64 -13.21 -19.75
C TYR A 45 5.31 -13.68 -18.46
N ASP A 46 5.78 -14.92 -18.48
CA ASP A 46 6.58 -15.44 -17.38
C ASP A 46 7.96 -14.75 -17.30
N ARG A 47 8.75 -15.05 -16.26
CA ARG A 47 10.05 -14.43 -16.05
C ARG A 47 11.02 -14.65 -17.21
N ARG A 48 11.01 -15.85 -17.83
CA ARG A 48 11.90 -16.23 -18.93
C ARG A 48 11.49 -15.52 -20.21
N GLU A 49 10.21 -15.50 -20.52
CA GLU A 49 9.64 -14.83 -21.70
C GLU A 49 9.90 -13.33 -21.68
N ARG A 50 9.76 -12.67 -20.52
CA ARG A 50 10.10 -11.25 -20.34
C ARG A 50 11.57 -10.98 -20.60
N ALA A 51 12.45 -11.84 -20.09
CA ALA A 51 13.89 -11.70 -20.33
C ALA A 51 14.25 -11.80 -21.81
N LEU A 52 13.62 -12.72 -22.56
CA LEU A 52 13.81 -12.85 -24.01
C LEU A 52 13.32 -11.62 -24.79
N ARG A 53 12.17 -11.07 -24.38
CA ARG A 53 11.57 -9.86 -24.98
C ARG A 53 12.21 -8.55 -24.53
N ARG A 54 13.11 -8.60 -23.55
CA ARG A 54 13.73 -7.44 -22.90
C ARG A 54 12.71 -6.47 -22.28
N LEU A 55 11.55 -6.98 -21.87
CA LEU A 55 10.50 -6.22 -21.18
C LEU A 55 10.67 -6.32 -19.67
N THR A 56 10.33 -5.25 -18.96
CA THR A 56 10.21 -5.28 -17.49
C THR A 56 8.76 -5.50 -17.07
N ALA A 57 8.52 -5.85 -15.80
CA ALA A 57 7.15 -5.93 -15.27
C ALA A 57 6.44 -4.56 -15.21
N LEU A 58 7.20 -3.46 -15.29
CA LEU A 58 6.67 -2.11 -15.18
C LEU A 58 6.14 -1.60 -16.52
N ASP A 59 6.51 -2.27 -17.62
CA ASP A 59 6.02 -1.97 -18.96
C ASP A 59 4.54 -2.37 -19.11
N PRO A 60 3.64 -1.45 -19.49
CA PRO A 60 2.24 -1.75 -19.78
C PRO A 60 2.03 -2.90 -20.79
N GLU A 61 2.92 -3.06 -21.77
CA GLU A 61 2.86 -4.17 -22.75
C GLU A 61 3.08 -5.54 -22.09
N CYS A 62 3.75 -5.55 -20.93
CA CYS A 62 3.97 -6.74 -20.14
C CYS A 62 2.77 -7.12 -19.25
N ASN A 63 1.69 -6.34 -19.25
CA ASN A 63 0.54 -6.51 -18.36
C ASN A 63 -0.78 -6.59 -19.13
N HIS A 64 -1.67 -7.51 -18.74
CA HIS A 64 -3.05 -7.57 -19.21
C HIS A 64 -3.92 -6.50 -18.52
N LEU A 65 -3.58 -5.22 -18.73
CA LEU A 65 -4.24 -4.10 -18.06
C LEU A 65 -5.74 -3.99 -18.35
N ALA A 66 -6.18 -4.32 -19.57
CA ALA A 66 -7.60 -4.37 -19.91
C ALA A 66 -8.37 -5.44 -19.12
N ILE A 67 -7.72 -6.58 -18.81
CA ILE A 67 -8.32 -7.64 -17.99
C ILE A 67 -8.37 -7.19 -16.52
N LEU A 68 -7.30 -6.57 -16.03
CA LEU A 68 -7.29 -6.00 -14.68
C LEU A 68 -8.38 -4.94 -14.52
N GLU A 69 -8.53 -4.02 -15.47
CA GLU A 69 -9.59 -3.01 -15.49
C GLU A 69 -10.98 -3.66 -15.43
N GLN A 70 -11.27 -4.60 -16.34
CA GLN A 70 -12.53 -5.35 -16.33
C GLN A 70 -12.78 -6.04 -14.98
N HIS A 71 -11.76 -6.66 -14.39
CA HIS A 71 -11.89 -7.34 -13.11
C HIS A 71 -12.17 -6.37 -11.96
N LEU A 72 -11.58 -5.16 -11.97
CA LEU A 72 -11.90 -4.12 -11.00
C LEU A 72 -13.34 -3.64 -11.13
N GLU A 73 -13.84 -3.46 -12.35
CA GLU A 73 -15.24 -3.11 -12.60
C GLU A 73 -16.21 -4.20 -12.10
N LEU A 74 -15.89 -5.47 -12.36
CA LEU A 74 -16.67 -6.61 -11.88
C LEU A 74 -16.71 -6.66 -10.35
N LEU A 75 -15.56 -6.59 -9.70
CA LEU A 75 -15.47 -6.65 -8.24
C LEU A 75 -16.16 -5.46 -7.57
N ARG A 76 -16.00 -4.25 -8.12
CA ARG A 76 -16.70 -3.06 -7.64
C ARG A 76 -18.22 -3.19 -7.77
N ALA A 77 -18.70 -3.87 -8.81
CA ALA A 77 -20.12 -4.18 -9.00
C ALA A 77 -20.60 -5.38 -8.15
N GLY A 78 -19.77 -5.91 -7.25
CA GLY A 78 -20.14 -7.07 -6.44
C GLY A 78 -20.25 -8.36 -7.25
N ARG A 79 -19.48 -8.50 -8.33
CA ARG A 79 -19.45 -9.70 -9.18
C ARG A 79 -18.12 -10.44 -9.02
N PRO A 80 -18.13 -11.79 -9.04
CA PRO A 80 -16.93 -12.60 -8.91
C PRO A 80 -16.08 -12.55 -10.19
N ILE A 81 -14.81 -12.93 -10.05
CA ILE A 81 -13.85 -13.03 -11.17
C ILE A 81 -13.10 -14.36 -11.12
N LEU A 82 -12.61 -14.79 -12.29
CA LEU A 82 -11.59 -15.84 -12.38
C LEU A 82 -10.22 -15.17 -12.48
N LYS A 83 -9.59 -14.94 -11.32
CA LYS A 83 -8.36 -14.16 -11.21
C LYS A 83 -7.16 -15.00 -11.66
N PRO A 84 -6.29 -14.49 -12.56
CA PRO A 84 -5.02 -15.16 -12.83
C PRO A 84 -4.12 -15.18 -11.58
N VAL A 85 -3.05 -15.96 -11.62
CA VAL A 85 -2.10 -16.07 -10.50
C VAL A 85 -0.68 -16.13 -11.03
N TYR A 86 0.19 -15.27 -10.49
CA TYR A 86 1.62 -15.29 -10.78
C TYR A 86 2.43 -15.82 -9.59
N ASP A 87 3.10 -16.96 -9.77
CA ASP A 87 4.00 -17.51 -8.75
C ASP A 87 5.34 -16.76 -8.78
N HIS A 88 5.63 -15.97 -7.75
CA HIS A 88 6.90 -15.24 -7.64
C HIS A 88 8.12 -16.11 -7.36
N ARG A 89 7.95 -17.32 -6.82
CA ARG A 89 9.05 -18.25 -6.56
C ARG A 89 9.48 -18.92 -7.86
N ALA A 90 8.52 -19.50 -8.58
CA ALA A 90 8.76 -20.13 -9.88
C ALA A 90 8.98 -19.10 -11.01
N GLY A 91 8.39 -17.91 -10.88
CA GLY A 91 8.40 -16.88 -11.90
C GLY A 91 7.45 -17.16 -13.06
N THR A 92 6.39 -17.95 -12.84
CA THR A 92 5.49 -18.48 -13.86
C THR A 92 4.03 -18.16 -13.57
N LEU A 93 3.20 -18.16 -14.61
CA LEU A 93 1.75 -18.12 -14.47
C LEU A 93 1.23 -19.52 -14.08
N VAL A 94 0.33 -19.57 -13.11
CA VAL A 94 -0.28 -20.82 -12.63
C VAL A 94 -1.79 -20.81 -12.81
N ARG A 95 -2.49 -21.85 -12.32
CA ARG A 95 -3.94 -21.95 -12.48
C ARG A 95 -4.65 -20.75 -11.84
N PRO A 96 -5.70 -20.21 -12.48
CA PRO A 96 -6.44 -19.10 -11.92
C PRO A 96 -7.25 -19.53 -10.69
N GLU A 97 -7.58 -18.54 -9.86
CA GLU A 97 -8.37 -18.69 -8.64
C GLU A 97 -9.72 -17.98 -8.80
N TYR A 98 -10.79 -18.64 -8.34
CA TYR A 98 -12.09 -17.99 -8.27
C TYR A 98 -12.12 -17.05 -7.06
N LEU A 99 -12.33 -15.76 -7.32
CA LEU A 99 -12.35 -14.73 -6.29
C LEU A 99 -13.77 -14.15 -6.17
N GLU A 100 -14.38 -14.39 -5.01
CA GLU A 100 -15.66 -13.78 -4.65
C GLU A 100 -15.46 -12.32 -4.20
N PRO A 101 -16.42 -11.43 -4.52
CA PRO A 101 -16.43 -10.08 -4.00
C PRO A 101 -16.60 -10.12 -2.47
N ARG A 102 -15.91 -9.21 -1.79
CA ARG A 102 -16.01 -9.01 -0.34
C ARG A 102 -16.40 -7.55 -0.06
N PRO A 103 -16.85 -7.19 1.15
CA PRO A 103 -17.18 -5.81 1.49
C PRO A 103 -16.04 -4.81 1.19
N TYR A 104 -14.79 -5.27 1.31
CA TYR A 104 -13.60 -4.52 0.93
C TYR A 104 -12.82 -5.25 -0.17
N VAL A 105 -12.33 -4.49 -1.15
CA VAL A 105 -11.41 -4.96 -2.18
C VAL A 105 -10.13 -4.14 -2.06
N VAL A 106 -8.98 -4.80 -2.02
CA VAL A 106 -7.66 -4.16 -2.05
C VAL A 106 -6.96 -4.57 -3.33
N VAL A 107 -6.74 -3.63 -4.25
CA VAL A 107 -5.90 -3.84 -5.42
C VAL A 107 -4.53 -3.21 -5.18
N GLU A 108 -3.48 -4.00 -5.28
CA GLU A 108 -2.11 -3.54 -5.10
C GLU A 108 -1.27 -3.90 -6.32
N GLY A 109 -0.42 -2.99 -6.81
CA GLY A 109 0.40 -3.29 -7.98
C GLY A 109 1.24 -2.13 -8.47
N LEU A 110 1.94 -2.37 -9.58
CA LEU A 110 2.77 -1.35 -10.23
C LEU A 110 1.92 -0.35 -11.04
N LEU A 111 0.78 -0.80 -11.57
CA LEU A 111 0.00 -0.11 -12.61
C LEU A 111 -1.49 0.01 -12.26
N ALA A 112 -1.87 -0.05 -10.97
CA ALA A 112 -3.28 -0.05 -10.55
C ALA A 112 -4.02 1.28 -10.81
N PHE A 113 -3.32 2.37 -11.15
CA PHE A 113 -3.89 3.66 -11.56
C PHE A 113 -3.57 4.01 -13.02
N HIS A 114 -3.19 3.04 -13.85
CA HIS A 114 -2.71 3.29 -15.21
C HIS A 114 -3.76 3.99 -16.09
N SER A 115 -4.97 3.43 -16.17
CA SER A 115 -6.07 4.02 -16.93
C SER A 115 -6.97 4.88 -16.04
N ARG A 116 -7.78 5.74 -16.68
CA ARG A 116 -8.81 6.51 -15.97
C ARG A 116 -9.88 5.61 -15.35
N ALA A 117 -10.35 4.60 -16.08
CA ALA A 117 -11.37 3.67 -15.61
C ALA A 117 -10.92 2.90 -14.36
N MET A 118 -9.66 2.44 -14.32
CA MET A 118 -9.08 1.80 -13.13
C MET A 118 -9.05 2.75 -11.92
N ARG A 119 -8.69 4.02 -12.13
CA ARG A 119 -8.71 5.04 -11.06
C ARG A 119 -10.11 5.31 -10.56
N GLU A 120 -11.08 5.40 -11.47
CA GLU A 120 -12.48 5.62 -11.13
C GLU A 120 -13.08 4.44 -10.38
N CYS A 121 -12.54 3.22 -10.53
CA CYS A 121 -12.90 2.05 -9.74
C CYS A 121 -12.45 2.13 -8.29
N CYS A 122 -11.42 2.91 -7.97
CA CYS A 122 -10.87 3.03 -6.62
C CYS A 122 -11.57 4.14 -5.83
N ASP A 123 -12.11 3.80 -4.66
CA ASP A 123 -12.70 4.75 -3.72
C ASP A 123 -11.62 5.48 -2.91
N ILE A 124 -10.52 4.78 -2.59
CA ILE A 124 -9.33 5.34 -1.91
C ILE A 124 -8.09 4.95 -2.72
N LYS A 125 -7.18 5.91 -2.95
CA LYS A 125 -5.98 5.74 -3.76
C LYS A 125 -4.74 6.07 -2.94
N ILE A 126 -3.86 5.08 -2.76
CA ILE A 126 -2.60 5.23 -2.03
C ILE A 126 -1.44 5.08 -2.98
N TYR A 127 -0.44 5.95 -2.82
CA TYR A 127 0.86 5.79 -3.46
C TYR A 127 1.96 5.57 -2.40
N LEU A 128 2.70 4.48 -2.53
CA LEU A 128 3.73 4.07 -1.60
C LEU A 128 5.12 4.30 -2.22
N GLU A 129 5.86 5.22 -1.61
CA GLU A 129 7.20 5.66 -2.02
C GLU A 129 8.16 5.72 -0.83
N PRO A 130 8.58 4.56 -0.29
CA PRO A 130 9.71 4.56 0.63
C PRO A 130 10.94 5.16 -0.02
N GLU A 131 11.88 5.61 0.81
CA GLU A 131 13.17 6.10 0.34
C GLU A 131 13.84 5.08 -0.60
N GLU A 132 14.45 5.57 -1.67
CA GLU A 132 14.95 4.71 -2.77
C GLU A 132 15.99 3.70 -2.27
N GLU A 133 16.91 4.10 -1.39
CA GLU A 133 17.93 3.19 -0.86
C GLU A 133 17.33 2.13 0.08
N LEU A 134 16.38 2.52 0.94
CA LEU A 134 15.59 1.57 1.73
C LEU A 134 14.87 0.55 0.84
N ARG A 135 14.18 1.02 -0.19
CA ARG A 135 13.47 0.18 -1.17
C ARG A 135 14.42 -0.79 -1.88
N ARG A 136 15.61 -0.33 -2.26
CA ARG A 136 16.65 -1.15 -2.88
C ARG A 136 17.14 -2.25 -1.94
N ARG A 137 17.38 -1.93 -0.65
CA ARG A 137 17.72 -2.93 0.38
C ARG A 137 16.62 -3.96 0.53
N TRP A 138 15.36 -3.54 0.63
CA TRP A 138 14.20 -4.44 0.68
C TRP A 138 14.10 -5.34 -0.54
N LYS A 139 14.27 -4.78 -1.75
CA LYS A 139 14.25 -5.57 -2.98
C LYS A 139 15.35 -6.60 -2.99
N LEU A 140 16.57 -6.20 -2.63
CA LEU A 140 17.72 -7.10 -2.60
C LEU A 140 17.49 -8.23 -1.61
N ALA A 141 17.13 -7.93 -0.36
CA ALA A 141 16.87 -8.93 0.67
C ALA A 141 15.74 -9.90 0.27
N ARG A 142 14.62 -9.37 -0.25
CA ARG A 142 13.47 -10.20 -0.66
C ARG A 142 13.78 -11.07 -1.87
N ASP A 143 14.38 -10.50 -2.91
CA ASP A 143 14.53 -11.20 -4.19
C ASP A 143 15.61 -12.28 -4.12
N THR A 144 16.66 -12.09 -3.32
CA THR A 144 17.68 -13.12 -3.05
C THR A 144 17.16 -14.21 -2.13
N ALA A 145 16.42 -13.86 -1.07
CA ALA A 145 15.93 -14.84 -0.10
C ALA A 145 14.70 -15.64 -0.56
N ARG A 146 13.77 -15.01 -1.30
CA ARG A 146 12.44 -15.60 -1.57
C ARG A 146 12.15 -15.87 -3.05
N ARG A 147 12.83 -15.19 -3.97
CA ARG A 147 12.53 -15.27 -5.43
C ARG A 147 13.64 -15.93 -6.25
N GLY A 148 14.71 -16.38 -5.59
CA GLY A 148 15.80 -17.17 -6.19
C GLY A 148 16.76 -16.37 -7.08
N TYR A 149 16.83 -15.05 -6.93
CA TYR A 149 17.74 -14.22 -7.73
C TYR A 149 19.12 -14.10 -7.10
N GLY A 150 20.16 -14.04 -7.93
CA GLY A 150 21.49 -13.62 -7.49
C GLY A 150 21.57 -12.11 -7.25
N ARG A 151 22.42 -11.65 -6.30
CA ARG A 151 22.59 -10.23 -5.96
C ARG A 151 22.81 -9.35 -7.20
N GLU A 152 23.75 -9.72 -8.07
CA GLU A 152 24.01 -8.93 -9.28
C GLU A 152 22.83 -8.88 -10.25
N GLN A 153 22.03 -9.96 -10.33
CA GLN A 153 20.85 -9.98 -11.17
C GLN A 153 19.83 -8.95 -10.67
N VAL A 154 19.65 -8.84 -9.35
CA VAL A 154 18.76 -7.84 -8.74
C VAL A 154 19.25 -6.42 -9.04
N LEU A 155 20.56 -6.16 -8.91
CA LEU A 155 21.13 -4.85 -9.22
C LEU A 155 20.94 -4.46 -10.69
N ARG A 156 21.17 -5.40 -11.63
CA ARG A 156 20.89 -5.18 -13.06
C ARG A 156 19.41 -4.93 -13.34
N GLN A 157 18.51 -5.60 -12.61
CA GLN A 157 17.06 -5.37 -12.75
C GLN A 157 16.68 -3.98 -12.25
N LEU A 158 17.19 -3.55 -11.10
CA LEU A 158 16.95 -2.22 -10.55
C LEU A 158 17.31 -1.13 -11.55
N GLU A 159 18.47 -1.25 -12.19
CA GLU A 159 18.91 -0.28 -13.19
C GLU A 159 18.01 -0.29 -14.43
N ARG A 160 17.70 -1.48 -14.97
CA ARG A 160 16.79 -1.62 -16.13
C ARG A 160 15.40 -1.05 -15.87
N GLN A 161 14.88 -1.25 -14.66
CA GLN A 161 13.53 -0.83 -14.27
C GLN A 161 13.43 0.68 -13.99
N ARG A 162 14.55 1.38 -13.80
CA ARG A 162 14.55 2.80 -13.42
C ARG A 162 13.81 3.68 -14.43
N ARG A 163 14.04 3.44 -15.72
CA ARG A 163 13.36 4.18 -16.81
C ARG A 163 11.86 3.90 -16.81
N ASP A 164 11.49 2.62 -16.81
CA ASP A 164 10.08 2.21 -16.86
C ASP A 164 9.32 2.66 -15.61
N ALA A 165 9.96 2.68 -14.44
CA ALA A 165 9.38 3.25 -13.23
C ALA A 165 9.10 4.74 -13.40
N ALA A 166 10.03 5.51 -13.97
CA ALA A 166 9.84 6.94 -14.21
C ALA A 166 8.74 7.23 -15.24
N THR A 167 8.54 6.35 -16.24
CA THR A 167 7.55 6.55 -17.30
C THR A 167 6.17 5.99 -16.95
N HIS A 168 6.09 4.88 -16.21
CA HIS A 168 4.83 4.15 -16.03
C HIS A 168 4.35 4.11 -14.59
N VAL A 169 5.24 4.08 -13.59
CA VAL A 169 4.86 3.96 -12.17
C VAL A 169 4.74 5.33 -11.51
N ARG A 170 5.82 6.12 -11.51
CA ARG A 170 5.90 7.43 -10.82
C ARG A 170 4.82 8.43 -11.23
N PRO A 171 4.41 8.53 -12.51
CA PRO A 171 3.34 9.45 -12.90
C PRO A 171 2.00 9.15 -12.23
N GLN A 172 1.77 7.93 -11.74
CA GLN A 172 0.52 7.58 -11.06
C GLN A 172 0.37 8.24 -9.68
N ARG A 173 1.46 8.76 -9.09
CA ARG A 173 1.47 9.42 -7.78
C ARG A 173 0.51 10.60 -7.70
N VAL A 174 0.35 11.37 -8.79
CA VAL A 174 -0.51 12.56 -8.79
C VAL A 174 -1.99 12.24 -8.56
N PHE A 175 -2.40 10.99 -8.75
CA PHE A 175 -3.78 10.54 -8.53
C PHE A 175 -4.04 10.03 -7.11
N ALA A 176 -3.02 9.90 -6.27
CA ALA A 176 -3.19 9.42 -4.92
C ALA A 176 -3.96 10.42 -4.05
N ASP A 177 -4.73 9.90 -3.13
CA ASP A 177 -5.35 10.62 -2.01
C ASP A 177 -4.40 10.67 -0.80
N ILE A 178 -3.59 9.61 -0.62
CA ILE A 178 -2.55 9.55 0.41
C ILE A 178 -1.24 9.09 -0.23
N VAL A 179 -0.16 9.82 0.01
CA VAL A 179 1.20 9.39 -0.33
C VAL A 179 1.92 8.97 0.95
N ILE A 180 2.55 7.80 0.94
CA ILE A 180 3.19 7.21 2.13
C ILE A 180 4.67 6.97 1.82
N SER A 181 5.55 7.50 2.67
CA SER A 181 6.99 7.37 2.55
C SER A 181 7.58 6.84 3.85
N PHE A 182 8.11 5.61 3.81
CA PHE A 182 8.94 5.09 4.89
C PHE A 182 10.40 5.46 4.66
N TYR A 183 11.10 5.85 5.71
CA TYR A 183 12.52 6.22 5.64
C TYR A 183 13.23 5.86 6.96
N PRO A 184 14.53 5.52 6.89
CA PRO A 184 15.34 5.25 8.08
C PRO A 184 15.49 6.51 8.95
N PRO A 185 15.74 6.35 10.26
CA PRO A 185 16.08 7.46 11.13
C PRO A 185 17.50 7.96 10.85
N ASP A 186 17.75 9.24 11.16
CA ASP A 186 19.04 9.89 10.92
C ASP A 186 20.20 9.22 11.68
N ASP A 187 19.91 8.62 12.85
CA ASP A 187 20.88 7.91 13.68
C ASP A 187 21.21 6.49 13.18
N ASP A 188 20.37 5.92 12.32
CA ASP A 188 20.59 4.61 11.69
C ASP A 188 20.08 4.59 10.23
N PRO A 189 20.85 5.16 9.28
CA PRO A 189 20.48 5.19 7.85
C PRO A 189 20.32 3.80 7.19
N GLU A 190 20.84 2.75 7.83
CA GLU A 190 20.76 1.38 7.34
C GLU A 190 19.55 0.60 7.90
N GLU A 191 18.80 1.18 8.85
CA GLU A 191 17.54 0.64 9.34
C GLU A 191 16.62 0.29 8.16
N ALA A 192 16.00 -0.88 8.25
CA ALA A 192 15.13 -1.44 7.22
C ALA A 192 14.00 -2.31 7.80
N GLY A 193 13.85 -2.30 9.12
CA GLY A 193 12.92 -3.07 9.91
C GLY A 193 11.90 -2.18 10.60
N THR A 194 11.85 -2.23 11.93
CA THR A 194 10.69 -1.76 12.69
C THR A 194 10.77 -0.29 13.11
N ARG A 195 11.97 0.31 13.19
CA ARG A 195 12.18 1.71 13.59
C ARG A 195 12.18 2.71 12.44
N LEU A 196 11.56 2.37 11.32
CA LEU A 196 11.43 3.31 10.21
C LEU A 196 10.46 4.43 10.59
N HIS A 197 10.82 5.68 10.29
CA HIS A 197 9.85 6.76 10.26
C HIS A 197 8.89 6.55 9.10
N VAL A 198 7.71 7.15 9.21
CA VAL A 198 6.76 7.25 8.10
C VAL A 198 6.24 8.67 7.98
N ARG A 199 6.21 9.18 6.76
CA ARG A 199 5.55 10.41 6.38
C ARG A 199 4.31 10.08 5.55
N HIS A 200 3.18 10.66 5.92
CA HIS A 200 1.96 10.63 5.13
C HIS A 200 1.69 12.03 4.59
N LEU A 201 1.50 12.15 3.28
CA LEU A 201 0.93 13.34 2.67
C LEU A 201 -0.55 13.07 2.47
N LEU A 202 -1.35 13.72 3.31
CA LEU A 202 -2.80 13.60 3.39
C LEU A 202 -3.42 14.70 2.54
N ARG A 203 -3.99 14.35 1.38
CA ARG A 203 -4.57 15.32 0.45
C ARG A 203 -6.03 15.59 0.81
N PRO A 204 -6.54 16.81 0.57
CA PRO A 204 -7.93 17.18 0.89
C PRO A 204 -8.97 16.50 -0.03
N THR A 205 -8.64 15.38 -0.68
CA THR A 205 -9.57 14.53 -1.44
C THR A 205 -10.24 13.47 -0.57
N LEU A 206 -9.80 13.30 0.69
CA LEU A 206 -10.43 12.42 1.68
C LEU A 206 -10.71 13.15 3.00
N PRO A 207 -11.76 12.78 3.73
CA PRO A 207 -12.01 13.31 5.07
C PRO A 207 -11.06 12.66 6.07
N HIS A 208 -9.94 13.33 6.36
CA HIS A 208 -8.96 12.89 7.37
C HIS A 208 -9.50 13.02 8.79
N PRO A 209 -9.11 12.10 9.71
CA PRO A 209 -9.49 12.22 11.12
C PRO A 209 -8.87 13.49 11.72
N ASP A 210 -9.58 14.12 12.66
CA ASP A 210 -8.98 15.20 13.45
C ASP A 210 -7.94 14.62 14.42
N LEU A 211 -6.67 14.88 14.10
CA LEU A 211 -5.51 14.43 14.89
C LEU A 211 -5.05 15.49 15.90
N SER A 212 -5.71 16.64 15.99
CA SER A 212 -5.35 17.70 16.96
C SER A 212 -5.25 17.22 18.42
N PRO A 213 -6.11 16.30 18.91
CA PRO A 213 -6.03 15.80 20.28
C PRO A 213 -4.74 15.03 20.63
N ILE A 214 -4.01 14.57 19.61
CA ILE A 214 -2.72 13.86 19.76
C ILE A 214 -1.54 14.72 19.31
N LEU A 215 -1.68 16.05 19.26
CA LEU A 215 -0.59 16.98 19.05
C LEU A 215 -0.32 17.71 20.36
N ASP A 216 0.81 17.43 21.01
CA ASP A 216 1.13 18.04 22.31
C ASP A 216 2.15 19.20 22.14
N GLY A 217 2.40 19.67 20.91
CA GLY A 217 3.41 20.69 20.60
C GLY A 217 4.87 20.29 20.86
N ASN A 218 5.10 19.12 21.48
CA ASN A 218 6.42 18.61 21.83
C ASN A 218 7.06 17.90 20.62
N PRO A 219 8.22 18.37 20.11
CA PRO A 219 8.93 17.72 19.00
C PRO A 219 9.36 16.28 19.31
N LYS A 220 9.54 15.93 20.59
CA LYS A 220 9.89 14.58 21.05
C LYS A 220 8.67 13.65 21.19
N SER A 221 7.49 14.11 20.79
CA SER A 221 6.26 13.29 20.88
C SER A 221 6.23 12.13 19.88
N GLY A 222 7.15 12.12 18.90
CA GLY A 222 7.19 11.10 17.86
C GLY A 222 6.04 11.20 16.85
N ILE A 223 5.23 12.27 16.92
CA ILE A 223 4.19 12.57 15.95
C ILE A 223 4.26 14.05 15.61
N ARG A 224 4.22 14.38 14.32
CA ARG A 224 4.16 15.76 13.83
C ARG A 224 3.07 15.86 12.79
N LEU A 225 2.30 16.94 12.85
CA LEU A 225 1.33 17.31 11.82
C LEU A 225 1.61 18.75 11.41
N GLU A 226 1.76 18.99 10.11
CA GLU A 226 1.97 20.34 9.56
C GLU A 226 1.31 20.52 8.20
N LEU A 227 1.04 21.77 7.84
CA LEU A 227 0.54 22.13 6.51
C LEU A 227 1.70 22.36 5.57
N ALA A 228 1.66 21.74 4.39
CA ALA A 228 2.66 21.92 3.35
C ALA A 228 2.05 21.93 1.93
N ARG A 229 2.92 22.10 0.94
CA ARG A 229 2.61 21.80 -0.46
C ARG A 229 3.45 20.61 -0.90
N ASP A 230 2.79 19.63 -1.52
CA ASP A 230 3.44 18.47 -2.13
C ASP A 230 4.23 18.88 -3.38
N ILE A 231 5.05 17.96 -3.93
CA ILE A 231 5.91 18.20 -5.10
C ILE A 231 5.13 18.55 -6.38
N ASP A 232 3.83 18.24 -6.43
CA ASP A 232 2.91 18.61 -7.51
C ASP A 232 2.13 19.90 -7.22
N GLY A 233 2.50 20.63 -6.16
CA GLY A 233 1.95 21.94 -5.77
C GLY A 233 0.65 21.87 -4.96
N LYS A 234 0.08 20.67 -4.76
CA LYS A 234 -1.17 20.48 -4.04
C LYS A 234 -0.99 20.74 -2.53
N PRO A 235 -1.92 21.43 -1.86
CA PRO A 235 -1.90 21.53 -0.41
C PRO A 235 -2.13 20.16 0.22
N VAL A 236 -1.38 19.86 1.29
CA VAL A 236 -1.47 18.60 2.02
C VAL A 236 -1.25 18.84 3.51
N ASP A 237 -1.89 18.00 4.34
CA ASP A 237 -1.44 17.80 5.72
C ASP A 237 -0.32 16.75 5.70
N VAL A 238 0.80 17.05 6.35
CA VAL A 238 1.96 16.17 6.47
C VAL A 238 1.95 15.57 7.86
N LEU A 239 1.59 14.29 7.96
CA LEU A 239 1.64 13.51 9.20
C LEU A 239 2.91 12.67 9.22
N GLU A 240 3.84 13.00 10.10
CA GLU A 240 5.02 12.19 10.38
C GLU A 240 4.84 11.40 11.68
N ILE A 241 5.19 10.12 11.64
CA ILE A 241 5.21 9.23 12.81
C ILE A 241 6.61 8.64 12.93
N SER A 242 7.20 8.80 14.10
CA SER A 242 8.57 8.43 14.35
C SER A 242 8.76 6.94 14.58
N GLY A 243 9.87 6.38 14.07
CA GLY A 243 10.29 5.00 14.32
C GLY A 243 10.45 4.62 15.79
N ASP A 244 10.80 5.60 16.61
CA ASP A 244 11.03 5.51 18.04
C ASP A 244 9.85 6.05 18.88
N ILE A 245 8.67 6.22 18.26
CA ILE A 245 7.48 6.68 18.98
C ILE A 245 7.24 5.82 20.23
N PRO A 246 7.11 6.42 21.43
CA PRO A 246 6.87 5.66 22.65
C PRO A 246 5.57 4.85 22.54
N GLU A 247 5.57 3.60 23.03
CA GLU A 247 4.41 2.71 22.97
C GLU A 247 3.14 3.35 23.54
N ALA A 248 3.25 4.04 24.69
CA ALA A 248 2.14 4.74 25.31
C ALA A 248 1.56 5.84 24.39
N ARG A 249 2.40 6.48 23.55
CA ARG A 249 1.95 7.46 22.57
C ARG A 249 1.27 6.79 21.39
N ALA A 250 1.87 5.74 20.84
CA ALA A 250 1.27 4.96 19.76
C ALA A 250 -0.13 4.46 20.14
N ARG A 251 -0.29 3.92 21.35
CA ARG A 251 -1.59 3.50 21.90
C ARG A 251 -2.62 4.63 21.96
N ARG A 252 -2.22 5.86 22.34
CA ARG A 252 -3.14 7.02 22.32
C ARG A 252 -3.65 7.34 20.91
N VAL A 253 -2.81 7.20 19.88
CA VAL A 253 -3.24 7.37 18.48
C VAL A 253 -4.23 6.27 18.09
N GLU A 254 -3.92 5.02 18.44
CA GLU A 254 -4.83 3.90 18.19
C GLU A 254 -6.18 4.12 18.88
N ASP A 255 -6.18 4.52 20.15
CA ASP A 255 -7.39 4.84 20.92
C ASP A 255 -8.20 5.96 20.27
N LEU A 256 -7.53 7.05 19.83
CA LEU A 256 -8.19 8.13 19.11
C LEU A 256 -8.85 7.60 17.83
N LEU A 257 -8.11 6.91 16.98
CA LEU A 257 -8.63 6.39 15.70
C LEU A 257 -9.82 5.45 15.94
N TRP A 258 -9.75 4.55 16.92
CA TRP A 258 -10.86 3.66 17.26
C TRP A 258 -12.08 4.40 17.82
N SER A 259 -11.88 5.45 18.62
CA SER A 259 -13.00 6.25 19.13
C SER A 259 -13.76 7.00 18.03
N LEU A 260 -13.11 7.27 16.90
CA LEU A 260 -13.72 7.88 15.72
C LEU A 260 -14.51 6.89 14.83
N ILE A 261 -14.36 5.57 15.05
CA ILE A 261 -15.11 4.49 14.37
C ILE A 261 -15.66 3.46 15.38
N PRO A 262 -16.54 3.89 16.31
CA PRO A 262 -17.00 3.04 17.42
C PRO A 262 -17.73 1.78 16.93
N GLU A 263 -18.38 1.83 15.76
CA GLU A 263 -19.06 0.69 15.16
C GLU A 263 -18.09 -0.42 14.74
N ALA A 264 -16.82 -0.09 14.55
CA ALA A 264 -15.76 -1.02 14.16
C ALA A 264 -14.87 -1.44 15.34
N SER A 265 -15.20 -1.05 16.58
CA SER A 265 -14.43 -1.38 17.78
C SER A 265 -14.15 -2.87 17.97
N TYR A 266 -15.03 -3.76 17.46
CA TYR A 266 -14.81 -5.21 17.45
C TYR A 266 -13.57 -5.66 16.65
N LEU A 267 -13.08 -4.83 15.73
CA LEU A 267 -11.87 -5.08 14.94
C LEU A 267 -10.57 -4.74 15.67
N ARG A 268 -10.66 -4.05 16.82
CA ARG A 268 -9.48 -3.60 17.58
C ARG A 268 -8.53 -4.74 17.96
N GLY A 269 -9.06 -5.94 18.20
CA GLY A 269 -8.25 -7.14 18.47
C GLY A 269 -7.37 -7.63 17.32
N ASN A 270 -7.57 -7.11 16.10
CA ASN A 270 -6.80 -7.50 14.92
C ASN A 270 -5.55 -6.63 14.68
N VAL A 271 -5.42 -5.50 15.38
CA VAL A 271 -4.28 -4.58 15.25
C VAL A 271 -3.03 -5.20 15.88
N GLY A 272 -1.91 -5.24 15.17
CA GLY A 272 -0.62 -5.69 15.71
C GLY A 272 -0.32 -7.20 15.61
N THR A 273 -1.15 -7.99 14.93
CA THR A 273 -0.83 -9.41 14.64
C THR A 273 0.04 -9.52 13.38
N PHE A 274 1.35 -9.52 13.56
CA PHE A 274 2.32 -9.86 12.51
C PHE A 274 2.50 -11.39 12.43
N GLU A 275 2.26 -12.00 11.27
CA GLU A 275 2.69 -13.38 11.02
C GLU A 275 4.16 -13.38 10.59
N GLY A 276 5.05 -13.72 11.53
CA GLY A 276 6.48 -13.85 11.30
C GLY A 276 7.29 -13.77 12.60
N GLY A 277 7.32 -14.89 13.34
CA GLY A 277 8.18 -15.19 14.50
C GLY A 277 8.96 -14.03 15.16
N GLY A 278 8.41 -13.45 16.23
CA GLY A 278 9.09 -12.50 17.12
C GLY A 278 8.29 -11.22 17.38
N ARG A 279 8.11 -10.87 18.66
CA ARG A 279 7.30 -9.74 19.17
C ARG A 279 7.97 -8.36 18.94
N THR A 280 8.21 -7.96 17.71
CA THR A 280 8.63 -6.57 17.43
C THR A 280 7.61 -5.89 16.52
N VAL A 281 6.86 -4.95 17.10
CA VAL A 281 5.83 -4.18 16.40
C VAL A 281 6.46 -2.90 15.86
N SER A 282 6.30 -2.64 14.56
CA SER A 282 6.55 -1.32 14.00
C SER A 282 5.33 -0.44 14.24
N HIS A 283 5.38 0.46 15.23
CA HIS A 283 4.29 1.39 15.52
C HIS A 283 3.94 2.26 14.30
N PRO A 284 4.90 2.85 13.56
CA PRO A 284 4.61 3.60 12.33
C PRO A 284 3.81 2.80 11.31
N LEU A 285 4.20 1.56 11.02
CA LEU A 285 3.48 0.70 10.08
C LEU A 285 2.08 0.32 10.60
N ALA A 286 1.95 -0.01 11.88
CA ALA A 286 0.65 -0.37 12.47
C ALA A 286 -0.33 0.80 12.45
N LEU A 287 0.13 2.00 12.81
CA LEU A 287 -0.66 3.23 12.75
C LEU A 287 -1.02 3.61 11.31
N THR A 288 -0.10 3.42 10.36
CA THR A 288 -0.37 3.58 8.92
C THR A 288 -1.51 2.67 8.47
N GLN A 289 -1.44 1.38 8.81
CA GLN A 289 -2.47 0.39 8.46
C GLN A 289 -3.83 0.73 9.09
N LEU A 290 -3.84 1.16 10.35
CA LEU A 290 -5.04 1.57 11.05
C LEU A 290 -5.67 2.85 10.47
N LEU A 291 -4.85 3.84 10.11
CA LEU A 291 -5.32 5.08 9.46
C LEU A 291 -5.99 4.78 8.12
N ILE A 292 -5.42 3.86 7.32
CA ILE A 292 -6.02 3.45 6.05
C ILE A 292 -7.31 2.66 6.28
N ALA A 293 -7.32 1.74 7.25
CA ALA A 293 -8.54 1.00 7.61
C ALA A 293 -9.65 1.93 8.09
N TYR A 294 -9.32 2.97 8.88
CA TYR A 294 -10.24 4.03 9.28
C TYR A 294 -10.91 4.68 8.06
N HIS A 295 -10.11 5.09 7.06
CA HIS A 295 -10.64 5.67 5.83
C HIS A 295 -11.57 4.70 5.08
N MET A 296 -11.19 3.43 4.97
CA MET A 296 -12.01 2.41 4.31
C MET A 296 -13.34 2.18 5.04
N ILE A 297 -13.33 2.17 6.38
CA ILE A 297 -14.55 2.00 7.19
C ILE A 297 -15.46 3.21 7.03
N LYS A 298 -14.93 4.44 7.14
CA LYS A 298 -15.70 5.68 6.97
C LYS A 298 -16.32 5.82 5.59
N ALA A 299 -15.54 5.54 4.54
CA ALA A 299 -16.03 5.61 3.17
C ALA A 299 -17.12 4.53 2.90
N ALA A 300 -17.03 3.34 3.50
CA ALA A 300 -18.06 2.30 3.39
C ALA A 300 -19.38 2.68 4.10
N GLN A 301 -19.31 3.60 5.08
CA GLN A 301 -20.46 4.20 5.76
C GLN A 301 -21.06 5.39 4.99
N GLY A 302 -20.48 5.79 3.86
CA GLY A 302 -20.96 6.91 3.04
C GLY A 302 -20.42 8.28 3.44
N VAL A 303 -19.39 8.34 4.30
CA VAL A 303 -18.68 9.58 4.60
C VAL A 303 -17.72 9.87 3.44
N VAL A 304 -18.09 10.82 2.58
CA VAL A 304 -17.27 11.31 1.46
C VAL A 304 -16.78 12.72 1.79
N ALA A 305 -15.63 13.15 1.25
CA ALA A 305 -15.23 14.55 1.36
C ALA A 305 -16.29 15.43 0.67
N ASN A 306 -16.73 16.50 1.35
CA ASN A 306 -17.63 17.52 0.79
C ASN A 306 -16.93 18.35 -0.28
#